data_AF-A0A1Y2DJC6-F1
#
_entry.id   AF-A0A1Y2DJC6-F1
#
_cell.length_a   1.000
_cell.length_b   1.000
_cell.length_c   1.000
_cell.angle_alpha   90.00
_cell.angle_beta   90.00
_cell.angle_gamma   90.00
#
_symmetry.space_group_name_H-M   'P 1'
#
loop_
_entity.id
_entity.type
_entity.pdbx_description
1 polymer ?
#
loop_
_entity_poly.entity_id
_entity_poly.type
_entity_poly.pdbx_seq_one_letter_code
_entity_poly.pdbx_strand_id
1 'polypeptide(L)'
;IHFATPFNFSPDPNKVIPQAVEGILSLLRAAAREPSVKRFVYNSSVGAAYSPKGGVPVTVMEDSWNDAALEKAWAPPPYEPKRAPYVYAASKVETERAMFKFFGDENPGFSAKSVNPFLNRNIYNGEPGFSGFMPPGNMPRQCPRWCNFHVAAALDPNNKGERLLAWAGLFNVNMVLDIPRRRHSDRKFIDDLPPQKPCLSIIGDESRLFGVLKKWGGRDSWISLEQGPRRDES
;
A
#
# COMPACT_ATOMS: atom_id res chain seq x y z
N ILE A 1 5.96 -8.78 -13.10
CA ILE A 1 5.50 -7.90 -11.99
C ILE A 1 4.27 -7.15 -12.50
N HIS A 2 3.17 -7.16 -11.76
CA HIS A 2 1.91 -6.58 -12.19
C HIS A 2 1.53 -5.38 -11.31
N PHE A 3 1.44 -4.21 -11.93
CA PHE A 3 1.09 -2.94 -11.27
C PHE A 3 -0.32 -2.44 -11.61
N ALA A 4 -0.88 -2.87 -12.74
CA ALA A 4 -2.11 -2.31 -13.26
C ALA A 4 -3.32 -2.81 -12.46
N THR A 5 -4.06 -1.92 -11.82
CA THR A 5 -5.37 -2.28 -11.26
C THR A 5 -6.38 -1.28 -11.81
N PRO A 6 -7.37 -1.71 -12.60
CA PRO A 6 -8.44 -0.81 -13.02
C PRO A 6 -9.14 -0.31 -11.76
N PHE A 7 -9.13 1.00 -11.55
CA PHE A 7 -9.83 1.61 -10.43
C PHE A 7 -10.51 2.89 -10.89
N ASN A 8 -11.84 2.90 -10.80
CA ASN A 8 -12.71 3.98 -11.27
C ASN A 8 -13.35 4.77 -10.13
N PHE A 9 -12.89 4.59 -8.88
CA PHE A 9 -13.43 5.22 -7.67
C PHE A 9 -14.94 5.03 -7.46
N SER A 10 -15.56 4.02 -8.09
CA SER A 10 -16.97 3.73 -7.92
C SER A 10 -17.26 3.30 -6.48
N PRO A 11 -18.33 3.84 -5.83
CA PRO A 11 -18.80 3.35 -4.55
C PRO A 11 -19.58 2.02 -4.65
N ASP A 12 -19.88 1.56 -5.87
CA ASP A 12 -20.54 0.28 -6.14
C ASP A 12 -19.51 -0.87 -6.22
N PRO A 13 -19.52 -1.83 -5.28
CA PRO A 13 -18.55 -2.94 -5.26
C PRO A 13 -18.66 -3.83 -6.50
N ASN A 14 -19.86 -3.99 -7.06
CA ASN A 14 -20.12 -4.85 -8.22
C ASN A 14 -19.40 -4.36 -9.49
N LYS A 15 -19.07 -3.07 -9.55
CA LYS A 15 -18.38 -2.44 -10.69
C LYS A 15 -16.86 -2.43 -10.58
N VAL A 16 -16.30 -2.84 -9.43
CA VAL A 16 -14.86 -2.72 -9.15
C VAL A 16 -14.26 -4.07 -8.81
N ILE A 17 -14.83 -4.76 -7.81
CA ILE A 17 -14.21 -5.93 -7.20
C ILE A 17 -14.16 -7.11 -8.19
N PRO A 18 -15.24 -7.47 -8.90
CA PRO A 18 -15.18 -8.57 -9.88
C PRO A 18 -14.17 -8.31 -10.99
N GLN A 19 -14.07 -7.06 -11.49
CA GLN A 19 -13.11 -6.71 -12.53
C GLN A 19 -11.66 -6.87 -12.06
N ALA A 20 -11.36 -6.46 -10.82
CA ALA A 20 -10.02 -6.59 -10.25
C ALA A 20 -9.63 -8.07 -10.05
N VAL A 21 -10.56 -8.89 -9.56
CA VAL A 21 -10.37 -10.33 -9.36
C VAL A 21 -10.18 -11.06 -10.70
N GLU A 22 -11.06 -10.84 -11.68
CA GLU A 22 -10.91 -11.48 -12.98
C GLU A 22 -9.65 -11.01 -13.72
N GLY A 23 -9.25 -9.75 -13.53
CA GLY A 23 -8.01 -9.21 -14.06
C GLY A 23 -6.78 -9.97 -13.57
N ILE A 24 -6.65 -10.20 -12.25
CA ILE A 24 -5.51 -10.92 -11.70
C ILE A 24 -5.51 -12.40 -12.12
N LEU A 25 -6.67 -13.06 -12.08
CA LEU A 25 -6.79 -14.47 -12.44
C LEU A 25 -6.45 -14.72 -13.91
N SER A 26 -6.92 -13.84 -14.81
CA SER A 26 -6.59 -13.92 -16.23
C SER A 26 -5.09 -13.81 -16.48
N LEU A 27 -4.40 -12.91 -15.77
CA LEU A 27 -2.95 -12.75 -15.86
C LEU A 27 -2.18 -13.94 -15.29
N LEU A 28 -2.64 -14.51 -14.17
CA LEU A 28 -2.04 -15.71 -13.59
C LEU A 28 -2.18 -16.92 -14.52
N ARG A 29 -3.35 -17.11 -15.14
CA ARG A 29 -3.57 -18.16 -16.15
C ARG A 29 -2.68 -17.97 -17.38
N ALA A 30 -2.50 -16.72 -17.83
CA ALA A 30 -1.57 -16.42 -18.92
C ALA A 30 -0.12 -16.74 -18.51
N ALA A 31 0.31 -16.32 -17.32
CA ALA A 31 1.64 -16.62 -16.80
C ALA A 31 1.88 -18.13 -16.63
N ALA A 32 0.86 -18.91 -16.26
CA ALA A 32 0.96 -20.36 -16.13
C ALA A 32 1.22 -21.09 -17.45
N ARG A 33 0.85 -20.48 -18.58
CA ARG A 33 1.13 -21.01 -19.92
C ARG A 33 2.54 -20.71 -20.41
N GLU A 34 3.31 -19.91 -19.67
CA GLU A 34 4.65 -19.48 -20.03
C GLU A 34 5.70 -20.12 -19.10
N PRO A 35 6.38 -21.22 -19.51
CA PRO A 35 7.33 -21.95 -18.66
C PRO A 35 8.52 -21.11 -18.18
N SER A 36 8.79 -20.00 -18.87
CA SER A 36 9.83 -19.03 -18.53
C SER A 36 9.51 -18.21 -17.28
N VAL A 37 8.23 -18.08 -16.92
CA VAL A 37 7.81 -17.35 -15.72
C VAL A 37 8.15 -18.18 -14.48
N LYS A 38 8.95 -17.60 -13.57
CA LYS A 38 9.33 -18.25 -12.30
C LYS A 38 8.73 -17.58 -11.07
N ARG A 39 8.43 -16.29 -11.16
CA ARG A 39 7.80 -15.50 -10.09
C ARG A 39 6.82 -14.49 -10.65
N PHE A 40 5.68 -14.39 -9.99
CA PHE A 40 4.68 -13.36 -10.18
C PHE A 40 4.67 -12.44 -8.96
N VAL A 41 4.73 -11.13 -9.18
CA VAL A 41 4.70 -10.15 -8.08
C VAL A 41 3.52 -9.23 -8.32
N TYR A 42 2.62 -9.16 -7.36
CA TYR A 42 1.43 -8.31 -7.39
C TYR A 42 1.64 -7.04 -6.55
N ASN A 43 1.44 -5.87 -7.16
CA ASN A 43 1.38 -4.60 -6.44
C ASN A 43 0.00 -4.42 -5.82
N SER A 44 -0.12 -4.88 -4.58
CA SER A 44 -1.33 -4.72 -3.77
C SER A 44 -1.34 -3.33 -3.10
N SER A 45 -1.83 -3.24 -1.88
CA SER A 45 -1.91 -2.03 -1.07
C SER A 45 -1.96 -2.42 0.39
N VAL A 46 -1.49 -1.54 1.27
CA VAL A 46 -1.78 -1.67 2.71
C VAL A 46 -3.28 -1.72 3.00
N GLY A 47 -4.11 -1.18 2.10
CA GLY A 47 -5.58 -1.28 2.16
C GLY A 47 -6.08 -2.72 2.16
N ALA A 48 -5.30 -3.71 1.71
CA ALA A 48 -5.64 -5.12 1.83
C ALA A 48 -5.45 -5.67 3.27
N ALA A 49 -4.63 -5.01 4.08
CA ALA A 49 -4.35 -5.42 5.46
C ALA A 49 -5.09 -4.56 6.49
N TYR A 50 -5.33 -3.28 6.20
CA TYR A 50 -5.83 -2.34 7.19
C TYR A 50 -6.56 -1.12 6.60
N SER A 51 -7.54 -0.60 7.34
CA SER A 51 -8.16 0.71 7.13
C SER A 51 -7.86 1.64 8.32
N PRO A 52 -7.48 2.92 8.10
CA PRO A 52 -7.27 3.88 9.19
C PRO A 52 -8.46 3.96 10.17
N LYS A 53 -8.18 3.74 11.46
CA LYS A 53 -9.11 3.92 12.58
C LYS A 53 -8.52 4.96 13.52
N GLY A 54 -9.19 6.09 13.69
CA GLY A 54 -8.68 7.19 14.50
C GLY A 54 -8.50 6.81 15.97
N GLY A 55 -7.30 7.02 16.51
CA GLY A 55 -7.04 7.01 17.95
C GLY A 55 -6.92 5.64 18.63
N VAL A 56 -6.80 4.55 17.86
CA VAL A 56 -6.57 3.21 18.42
C VAL A 56 -5.29 2.62 17.82
N PRO A 57 -4.28 2.29 18.64
CA PRO A 57 -3.16 1.44 18.28
C PRO A 57 -3.61 0.14 17.59
N VAL A 58 -3.05 -0.19 16.43
CA VAL A 58 -3.35 -1.46 15.72
C VAL A 58 -2.05 -2.08 15.21
N THR A 59 -1.80 -3.33 15.61
CA THR A 59 -0.77 -4.20 15.06
C THR A 59 -1.24 -4.73 13.71
N VAL A 60 -0.43 -4.56 12.66
CA VAL A 60 -0.70 -5.10 11.32
C VAL A 60 0.50 -5.94 10.91
N MET A 61 0.27 -7.24 10.81
CA MET A 61 1.27 -8.25 10.44
C MET A 61 0.96 -8.80 9.05
N GLU A 62 1.86 -9.61 8.49
CA GLU A 62 1.72 -10.17 7.14
C GLU A 62 0.50 -11.06 6.95
N ASP A 63 -0.09 -11.58 8.02
CA ASP A 63 -1.33 -12.37 8.03
C ASP A 63 -2.59 -11.51 8.23
N SER A 64 -2.44 -10.20 8.42
CA SER A 64 -3.56 -9.29 8.69
C SER A 64 -4.36 -8.97 7.41
N TRP A 65 -5.68 -9.05 7.51
CA TRP A 65 -6.60 -8.77 6.42
C TRP A 65 -7.64 -7.71 6.80
N ASN A 66 -8.02 -6.89 5.83
CA ASN A 66 -8.98 -5.81 6.03
C ASN A 66 -10.43 -6.27 5.84
N ASP A 67 -10.87 -7.26 6.61
CA ASP A 67 -12.25 -7.80 6.50
C ASP A 67 -13.32 -6.74 6.79
N ALA A 68 -13.02 -5.77 7.64
CA ALA A 68 -13.91 -4.63 7.90
C ALA A 68 -14.16 -3.76 6.66
N ALA A 69 -13.24 -3.73 5.69
CA ALA A 69 -13.49 -3.05 4.41
C ALA A 69 -14.42 -3.86 3.51
N LEU A 70 -14.32 -5.20 3.53
CA LEU A 70 -15.24 -6.08 2.80
C LEU A 70 -16.68 -5.88 3.28
N GLU A 71 -16.89 -5.92 4.59
CA GLU A 71 -18.21 -5.72 5.21
C GLU A 71 -18.84 -4.39 4.78
N LYS A 72 -18.05 -3.31 4.82
CA LYS A 72 -18.51 -1.97 4.42
C LYS A 72 -18.72 -1.81 2.92
N ALA A 73 -17.89 -2.44 2.11
CA ALA A 73 -18.02 -2.39 0.65
C ALA A 73 -19.31 -3.09 0.20
N TRP A 74 -19.55 -4.30 0.71
CA TRP A 74 -20.65 -5.18 0.33
C TRP A 74 -21.98 -4.93 1.08
N ALA A 75 -22.04 -3.95 1.97
CA ALA A 75 -23.29 -3.55 2.63
C ALA A 75 -24.41 -3.27 1.60
N PRO A 76 -25.70 -3.42 1.94
CA PRO A 76 -26.80 -3.11 1.03
C PRO A 76 -26.76 -1.67 0.49
N PRO A 77 -27.37 -1.39 -0.68
CA PRO A 77 -27.52 -0.04 -1.19
C PRO A 77 -28.32 0.86 -0.23
N PRO A 78 -28.17 2.19 -0.28
CA PRO A 78 -27.50 2.96 -1.35
C PRO A 78 -25.96 2.98 -1.28
N TYR A 79 -25.33 2.98 -2.47
CA TYR A 79 -23.87 3.05 -2.66
C TYR A 79 -23.39 4.50 -2.68
N GLU A 80 -23.38 5.14 -1.52
CA GLU A 80 -22.96 6.55 -1.38
C GLU A 80 -21.45 6.75 -1.66
N PRO A 81 -21.02 7.93 -2.16
CA PRO A 81 -19.61 8.22 -2.47
C PRO A 81 -18.61 7.91 -1.35
N LYS A 82 -19.01 8.07 -0.08
CA LYS A 82 -18.19 7.74 1.10
C LYS A 82 -17.75 6.27 1.17
N ARG A 83 -18.37 5.39 0.37
CA ARG A 83 -18.04 3.97 0.29
C ARG A 83 -16.85 3.68 -0.61
N ALA A 84 -16.51 4.56 -1.55
CA ALA A 84 -15.44 4.34 -2.53
C ALA A 84 -14.08 3.93 -1.91
N PRO A 85 -13.62 4.51 -0.77
CA PRO A 85 -12.39 4.04 -0.11
C PRO A 85 -12.49 2.61 0.42
N TYR A 86 -13.66 2.18 0.88
CA TYR A 86 -13.89 0.81 1.34
C TYR A 86 -13.97 -0.16 0.15
N VAL A 87 -14.62 0.24 -0.95
CA VAL A 87 -14.62 -0.55 -2.21
C VAL A 87 -13.21 -0.71 -2.76
N TYR A 88 -12.37 0.35 -2.72
CA TYR A 88 -10.96 0.25 -3.07
C TYR A 88 -10.24 -0.79 -2.21
N ALA A 89 -10.32 -0.66 -0.89
CA ALA A 89 -9.66 -1.56 0.04
C ALA A 89 -10.14 -3.01 -0.15
N ALA A 90 -11.46 -3.22 -0.26
CA ALA A 90 -12.08 -4.50 -0.54
C ALA A 90 -11.59 -5.12 -1.85
N SER A 91 -11.49 -4.33 -2.93
CA SER A 91 -10.95 -4.82 -4.21
C SER A 91 -9.52 -5.35 -4.05
N LYS A 92 -8.69 -4.70 -3.23
CA LYS A 92 -7.32 -5.14 -2.96
C LYS A 92 -7.28 -6.41 -2.11
N VAL A 93 -8.16 -6.52 -1.10
CA VAL A 93 -8.31 -7.74 -0.29
C VAL A 93 -8.68 -8.93 -1.18
N GLU A 94 -9.76 -8.82 -1.95
CA GLU A 94 -10.27 -9.96 -2.73
C GLU A 94 -9.34 -10.33 -3.88
N THR A 95 -8.72 -9.35 -4.55
CA THR A 95 -7.73 -9.63 -5.60
C THR A 95 -6.53 -10.40 -5.04
N GLU A 96 -6.03 -10.00 -3.87
CA GLU A 96 -4.88 -10.66 -3.24
C GLU A 96 -5.24 -12.05 -2.72
N ARG A 97 -6.43 -12.24 -2.13
CA ARG A 97 -6.94 -13.56 -1.73
C ARG A 97 -7.16 -14.48 -2.93
N ALA A 98 -7.77 -13.97 -4.00
CA ALA A 98 -7.99 -14.74 -5.23
C ALA A 98 -6.67 -15.17 -5.87
N MET A 99 -5.67 -14.28 -5.87
CA MET A 99 -4.32 -14.62 -6.31
C MET A 99 -3.75 -15.77 -5.47
N PHE A 100 -3.74 -15.70 -4.14
CA PHE A 100 -3.18 -16.80 -3.33
C PHE A 100 -3.98 -18.10 -3.43
N LYS A 101 -5.32 -18.00 -3.52
CA LYS A 101 -6.19 -19.16 -3.76
C LYS A 101 -5.84 -19.88 -5.06
N PHE A 102 -5.56 -19.14 -6.14
CA PHE A 102 -5.12 -19.72 -7.43
C PHE A 102 -3.88 -20.61 -7.29
N PHE A 103 -2.91 -20.25 -6.45
CA PHE A 103 -1.72 -21.10 -6.25
C PHE A 103 -2.02 -22.37 -5.45
N GLY A 104 -2.97 -22.31 -4.51
CA GLY A 104 -3.43 -23.50 -3.80
C GLY A 104 -4.23 -24.46 -4.67
N ASP A 105 -5.06 -23.93 -5.57
CA ASP A 105 -5.96 -24.72 -6.41
C ASP A 105 -5.30 -25.24 -7.69
N GLU A 106 -4.59 -24.36 -8.42
CA GLU A 106 -4.06 -24.67 -9.76
C GLU A 106 -2.58 -25.08 -9.73
N ASN A 107 -1.88 -24.90 -8.59
CA ASN A 107 -0.47 -25.25 -8.39
C ASN A 107 0.43 -24.93 -9.60
N PRO A 108 0.50 -23.66 -10.04
CA PRO A 108 1.26 -23.30 -11.22
C PRO A 108 2.76 -23.50 -10.97
N GLY A 109 3.54 -23.74 -12.04
CA GLY A 109 5.00 -23.96 -11.97
C GLY A 109 5.86 -22.74 -11.57
N PHE A 110 5.25 -21.70 -11.01
CA PHE A 110 5.88 -20.48 -10.52
C PHE A 110 5.36 -20.13 -9.12
N SER A 111 5.95 -19.11 -8.48
CA SER A 111 5.51 -18.64 -7.15
C SER A 111 4.95 -17.21 -7.23
N ALA A 112 4.07 -16.84 -6.30
CA ALA A 112 3.60 -15.47 -6.14
C ALA A 112 4.08 -14.80 -4.87
N LYS A 113 4.20 -13.48 -4.93
CA LYS A 113 4.27 -12.60 -3.77
C LYS A 113 3.45 -11.34 -4.01
N SER A 114 2.92 -10.76 -2.96
CA SER A 114 2.36 -9.40 -2.98
C SER A 114 3.32 -8.42 -2.31
N VAL A 115 3.38 -7.21 -2.86
CA VAL A 115 3.94 -6.04 -2.18
C VAL A 115 2.78 -5.12 -1.85
N ASN A 116 2.62 -4.77 -0.59
CA ASN A 116 1.56 -3.93 -0.06
C ASN A 116 2.15 -2.58 0.34
N PRO A 117 2.40 -1.68 -0.62
CA PRO A 117 2.92 -0.36 -0.31
C PRO A 117 1.91 0.43 0.52
N PHE A 118 2.42 1.28 1.41
CA PHE A 118 1.61 2.36 1.93
C PHE A 118 1.51 3.49 0.91
N LEU A 119 0.32 4.04 0.73
CA LEU A 119 0.08 5.16 -0.16
C LEU A 119 0.51 6.45 0.57
N ASN A 120 1.56 7.14 0.09
CA ASN A 120 1.74 8.54 0.47
C ASN A 120 2.11 9.41 -0.74
N ARG A 121 1.13 10.27 -1.06
CA ARG A 121 1.28 11.66 -1.47
C ARG A 121 2.55 12.01 -2.28
N ASN A 122 2.34 12.33 -3.55
CA ASN A 122 3.08 13.42 -4.17
C ASN A 122 2.71 14.72 -3.44
N ILE A 123 3.39 15.02 -2.33
CA ILE A 123 3.24 16.31 -1.61
C ILE A 123 3.71 17.47 -2.50
N TYR A 124 4.48 17.16 -3.54
CA TYR A 124 5.24 18.11 -4.32
C TYR A 124 4.52 18.65 -5.56
N ASN A 125 3.41 18.03 -6.02
CA ASN A 125 2.82 18.37 -7.32
C ASN A 125 1.41 18.99 -7.26
N GLY A 126 0.86 19.29 -6.07
CA GLY A 126 -0.38 20.07 -5.96
C GLY A 126 -1.66 19.43 -6.50
N GLU A 127 -1.63 18.20 -7.02
CA GLU A 127 -2.83 17.54 -7.52
C GLU A 127 -3.63 16.83 -6.42
N PRO A 128 -4.98 16.94 -6.43
CA PRO A 128 -5.85 16.28 -5.47
C PRO A 128 -5.94 14.77 -5.79
N GLY A 129 -4.95 14.01 -5.33
CA GLY A 129 -5.02 12.55 -5.31
C GLY A 129 -5.97 12.02 -4.22
N PHE A 130 -5.90 10.71 -3.95
CA PHE A 130 -6.69 9.96 -2.95
C PHE A 130 -6.80 10.63 -1.56
N SER A 131 -5.87 11.54 -1.22
CA SER A 131 -5.88 12.34 0.02
C SER A 131 -7.10 13.24 0.21
N GLY A 132 -7.83 13.61 -0.84
CA GLY A 132 -9.09 14.36 -0.69
C GLY A 132 -10.18 13.58 0.06
N PHE A 133 -10.01 12.25 0.18
CA PHE A 133 -11.00 11.34 0.77
C PHE A 133 -10.58 10.79 2.15
N MET A 134 -9.40 11.14 2.67
CA MET A 134 -8.91 10.62 3.95
C MET A 134 -9.07 11.66 5.06
N PRO A 135 -9.58 11.28 6.25
CA PRO A 135 -9.70 12.21 7.37
C PRO A 135 -8.32 12.72 7.81
N PRO A 136 -8.24 13.96 8.34
CA PRO A 136 -6.99 14.52 8.85
C PRO A 136 -6.47 13.63 10.00
N GLY A 137 -5.24 13.12 9.86
CA GLY A 137 -4.63 12.20 10.82
C GLY A 137 -3.25 11.71 10.40
N ASN A 138 -2.58 10.98 11.30
CA ASN A 138 -1.27 10.40 11.01
C ASN A 138 -1.39 9.37 9.87
N MET A 139 -0.59 9.51 8.82
CA MET A 139 -0.54 8.58 7.71
C MET A 139 0.85 7.94 7.64
N PRO A 140 0.97 6.66 7.27
CA PRO A 140 2.27 6.08 6.96
C PRO A 140 2.80 6.54 5.63
N ARG A 141 4.13 6.57 5.55
CA ARG A 141 4.85 7.06 4.39
C ARG A 141 5.05 5.94 3.37
N GLN A 142 4.86 6.24 2.08
CA GLN A 142 5.38 5.39 1.01
C GLN A 142 6.90 5.45 1.10
N CYS A 143 7.54 4.28 1.08
CA CYS A 143 8.99 4.24 0.95
C CYS A 143 9.38 4.88 -0.40
N PRO A 144 10.24 5.92 -0.44
CA PRO A 144 10.66 6.52 -1.71
C PRO A 144 11.34 5.53 -2.67
N ARG A 145 11.84 4.40 -2.15
CA ARG A 145 12.41 3.30 -2.92
C ARG A 145 11.53 2.04 -2.90
N TRP A 146 10.21 2.22 -2.91
CA TRP A 146 9.24 1.11 -2.86
C TRP A 146 9.42 0.09 -4.00
N CYS A 147 10.01 0.50 -5.13
CA CYS A 147 10.43 -0.37 -6.23
C CYS A 147 11.40 -1.48 -5.77
N ASN A 148 12.26 -1.22 -4.78
CA ASN A 148 13.21 -2.20 -4.27
C ASN A 148 12.50 -3.41 -3.62
N PHE A 149 11.33 -3.21 -3.03
CA PHE A 149 10.54 -4.33 -2.50
C PHE A 149 9.96 -5.20 -3.62
N HIS A 150 9.64 -4.61 -4.78
CA HIS A 150 9.21 -5.37 -5.96
C HIS A 150 10.36 -6.18 -6.56
N VAL A 151 11.56 -5.58 -6.64
CA VAL A 151 12.77 -6.28 -7.08
C VAL A 151 13.10 -7.42 -6.11
N ALA A 152 13.09 -7.16 -4.80
CA ALA A 152 13.33 -8.18 -3.79
C ALA A 152 12.26 -9.29 -3.81
N ALA A 153 10.99 -8.96 -4.04
CA ALA A 153 9.93 -9.96 -4.20
C ALA A 153 10.16 -10.85 -5.45
N ALA A 154 10.70 -10.28 -6.52
CA ALA A 154 10.95 -11.00 -7.77
C ALA A 154 12.25 -11.82 -7.76
N LEU A 155 13.28 -11.37 -7.03
CA LEU A 155 14.64 -11.91 -7.18
C LEU A 155 15.22 -12.51 -5.91
N ASP A 156 14.76 -12.13 -4.72
CA ASP A 156 15.43 -12.53 -3.48
C ASP A 156 14.93 -13.88 -2.95
N PRO A 157 15.76 -14.95 -2.98
CA PRO A 157 15.36 -16.25 -2.44
C PRO A 157 15.25 -16.25 -0.92
N ASN A 158 15.91 -15.32 -0.21
CA ASN A 158 15.88 -15.23 1.24
C ASN A 158 14.66 -14.46 1.77
N ASN A 159 13.93 -13.80 0.87
CA ASN A 159 12.72 -13.08 1.19
C ASN A 159 11.55 -14.07 1.34
N LYS A 160 11.52 -14.77 2.48
CA LYS A 160 10.51 -15.78 2.84
C LYS A 160 9.16 -15.11 3.12
N GLY A 161 8.05 -15.80 2.87
CA GLY A 161 6.70 -15.26 3.09
C GLY A 161 6.07 -14.62 1.86
N GLU A 162 4.74 -14.62 1.81
CA GLU A 162 3.96 -14.31 0.61
C GLU A 162 3.64 -12.82 0.44
N ARG A 163 3.57 -12.08 1.56
CA ARG A 163 3.16 -10.68 1.60
C ARG A 163 4.29 -9.80 2.14
N LEU A 164 4.55 -8.68 1.49
CA LEU A 164 5.53 -7.67 1.93
C LEU A 164 4.82 -6.36 2.23
N LEU A 165 4.62 -6.06 3.51
CA LEU A 165 3.98 -4.83 3.94
C LEU A 165 4.99 -3.67 3.92
N ALA A 166 5.14 -3.03 2.76
CA ALA A 166 6.13 -1.99 2.53
C ALA A 166 5.64 -0.61 2.98
N TRP A 167 5.77 -0.30 4.28
CA TRP A 167 5.58 1.04 4.84
C TRP A 167 6.92 1.65 5.26
N ALA A 168 7.05 2.96 5.17
CA ALA A 168 8.02 3.71 5.98
C ALA A 168 7.27 4.30 7.19
N GLY A 169 7.98 4.52 8.29
CA GLY A 169 7.43 4.94 9.59
C GLY A 169 6.35 6.04 9.56
N LEU A 170 5.65 6.17 10.67
CA LEU A 170 4.47 7.03 10.80
C LEU A 170 4.82 8.50 10.61
N PHE A 171 3.96 9.25 9.90
CA PHE A 171 4.02 10.72 9.88
C PHE A 171 2.65 11.32 10.20
N ASN A 172 2.63 12.57 10.60
CA ASN A 172 1.40 13.34 10.74
C ASN A 172 1.44 14.61 9.91
N VAL A 173 0.28 15.26 9.71
CA VAL A 173 0.20 16.45 8.86
C VAL A 173 1.10 17.57 9.39
N ASN A 174 1.17 17.75 10.72
CA ASN A 174 2.03 18.75 11.35
C ASN A 174 3.53 18.43 11.14
N MET A 175 3.96 17.16 11.20
CA MET A 175 5.33 16.72 10.88
C MET A 175 5.71 17.04 9.43
N VAL A 176 4.75 16.94 8.50
CA VAL A 176 4.96 17.31 7.10
C VAL A 176 5.02 18.83 6.93
N LEU A 177 4.16 19.59 7.63
CA LEU A 177 4.13 21.06 7.59
C LEU A 177 5.37 21.69 8.23
N ASP A 178 5.96 21.02 9.21
CA ASP A 178 7.16 21.49 9.91
C ASP A 178 8.41 21.49 9.01
N ILE A 179 8.51 20.57 8.05
CA ILE A 179 9.66 20.49 7.12
C ILE A 179 9.80 21.75 6.25
N PRO A 180 8.79 22.20 5.48
CA PRO A 180 8.91 23.42 4.68
C PRO A 180 9.02 24.68 5.55
N ARG A 181 8.41 24.72 6.74
CA ARG A 181 8.56 25.85 7.68
C ARG A 181 10.02 26.02 8.15
N ARG A 182 10.70 24.91 8.48
CA ARG A 182 12.12 24.92 8.85
C ARG A 182 13.04 25.28 7.67
N ARG A 183 12.65 24.94 6.43
CA ARG A 183 13.43 25.24 5.21
C ARG A 183 13.20 26.63 4.63
N HIS A 184 12.03 27.21 4.86
CA HIS A 184 11.58 28.46 4.30
C HIS A 184 10.96 29.32 5.40
N SER A 185 11.79 29.77 6.35
CA SER A 185 11.36 30.63 7.46
C SER A 185 10.84 32.00 6.99
N ASP A 186 11.11 32.37 5.73
CA ASP A 186 10.63 33.56 5.03
C ASP A 186 9.19 33.43 4.52
N ARG A 187 8.60 32.23 4.50
CA ARG A 187 7.27 31.96 3.95
C ARG A 187 6.27 31.59 5.05
N LYS A 188 5.04 32.11 4.91
CA LYS A 188 3.92 31.66 5.73
C LYS A 188 3.33 30.37 5.18
N PHE A 189 3.21 29.39 6.05
CA PHE A 189 2.50 28.13 5.79
C PHE A 189 1.26 28.06 6.68
N ILE A 190 0.35 27.13 6.36
CA ILE A 190 -0.82 26.83 7.20
C ILE A 190 -0.33 26.52 8.62
N ASP A 191 -1.06 26.97 9.65
CA ASP A 191 -0.79 26.66 11.05
C ASP A 191 -0.94 25.17 11.36
N ASP A 192 -0.47 24.74 12.52
CA ASP A 192 -0.67 23.36 12.95
C ASP A 192 -2.16 23.04 13.07
N LEU A 193 -2.52 21.88 12.54
CA LEU A 193 -3.84 21.31 12.80
C LEU A 193 -3.91 20.87 14.26
N PRO A 194 -5.11 20.86 14.87
CA PRO A 194 -5.30 20.36 16.23
C PRO A 194 -4.62 18.99 16.42
N PRO A 195 -4.10 18.67 17.63
CA PRO A 195 -3.35 17.46 17.90
C PRO A 195 -4.03 16.23 17.29
N GLN A 196 -3.41 15.70 16.26
CA GLN A 196 -3.92 14.52 15.59
C GLN A 196 -3.60 13.32 16.48
N LYS A 197 -4.64 12.60 16.92
CA LYS A 197 -4.42 11.31 17.60
C LYS A 197 -3.58 10.43 16.68
N PRO A 198 -2.60 9.66 17.20
CA PRO A 198 -1.90 8.68 16.39
C PRO A 198 -2.94 7.78 15.73
N CYS A 199 -3.07 7.87 14.40
CA CYS A 199 -3.97 7.00 13.65
C CYS A 199 -3.39 5.59 13.51
N LEU A 200 -2.16 5.37 13.98
CA LEU A 200 -1.47 4.14 13.74
C LEU A 200 -0.35 3.92 14.75
N SER A 201 -0.18 2.66 15.14
CA SER A 201 1.03 2.12 15.73
C SER A 201 1.18 0.73 15.14
N ILE A 202 1.50 0.65 13.85
CA ILE A 202 1.80 -0.65 13.25
C ILE A 202 3.06 -1.16 13.92
N ILE A 203 2.92 -2.27 14.64
CA ILE A 203 4.02 -3.13 15.03
C ILE A 203 4.07 -4.19 13.93
N GLY A 204 5.12 -4.16 13.12
CA GLY A 204 5.43 -5.20 12.15
C GLY A 204 6.94 -5.42 12.11
N ASP A 205 7.38 -6.52 11.50
CA ASP A 205 8.80 -6.85 11.44
C ASP A 205 9.54 -5.93 10.45
N GLU A 206 10.01 -4.78 10.97
CA GLU A 206 10.85 -3.87 10.19
C GLU A 206 12.21 -4.48 9.85
N SER A 207 12.67 -5.53 10.56
CA SER A 207 13.97 -6.15 10.29
C SER A 207 14.02 -6.79 8.90
N ARG A 208 12.91 -7.40 8.45
CA ARG A 208 12.78 -7.91 7.08
C ARG A 208 12.82 -6.79 6.05
N LEU A 209 12.12 -5.67 6.33
CA LEU A 209 12.08 -4.52 5.43
C LEU A 209 13.46 -3.83 5.33
N PHE A 210 14.16 -3.66 6.46
CA PHE A 210 15.53 -3.16 6.50
C PHE A 210 16.53 -4.12 5.85
N GLY A 211 16.33 -5.44 5.98
CA GLY A 211 17.10 -6.44 5.25
C GLY A 211 16.97 -6.26 3.74
N VAL A 212 15.75 -6.05 3.25
CA VAL A 212 15.49 -5.74 1.84
C VAL A 212 16.14 -4.42 1.42
N LEU A 213 15.98 -3.35 2.20
CA LEU A 213 16.60 -2.06 1.90
C LEU A 213 18.13 -2.12 1.91
N LYS A 214 18.73 -2.90 2.80
CA LYS A 214 20.18 -3.03 2.90
C LYS A 214 20.73 -3.69 1.66
N LYS A 215 20.12 -4.81 1.25
CA LYS A 215 20.57 -5.60 0.10
C LYS A 215 20.25 -4.96 -1.24
N TRP A 216 19.03 -4.44 -1.41
CA TRP A 216 18.53 -3.97 -2.72
C TRP A 216 18.51 -2.45 -2.85
N GLY A 217 18.61 -1.73 -1.74
CA GLY A 217 18.61 -0.27 -1.70
C GLY A 217 19.90 0.36 -1.18
N GLY A 218 20.88 -0.43 -0.74
CA GLY A 218 22.16 0.06 -0.20
C GLY A 218 22.02 0.87 1.09
N ARG A 219 20.94 0.68 1.87
CA ARG A 219 20.67 1.45 3.10
C ARG A 219 20.05 0.58 4.18
N ASP A 220 20.40 0.82 5.42
CA ASP A 220 19.93 0.06 6.60
C ASP A 220 18.72 0.67 7.29
N SER A 221 18.19 1.78 6.78
CA SER A 221 17.17 2.61 7.42
C SER A 221 16.23 3.26 6.40
N TRP A 222 15.06 3.67 6.87
CA TRP A 222 14.12 4.47 6.07
C TRP A 222 14.74 5.82 5.69
N ILE A 223 14.42 6.31 4.49
CA ILE A 223 14.68 7.72 4.16
C ILE A 223 13.86 8.58 5.13
N SER A 224 14.51 9.51 5.84
CA SER A 224 13.78 10.37 6.79
C SER A 224 12.80 11.28 6.07
N LEU A 225 11.80 11.79 6.79
CA LEU A 225 10.87 12.77 6.24
C LEU A 225 11.62 14.01 5.73
N GLU A 226 12.61 14.49 6.49
CA GLU A 226 13.42 15.65 6.07
C GLU A 226 14.18 15.36 4.79
N GLN A 227 14.81 14.19 4.66
CA GLN A 227 15.61 13.89 3.48
C GLN A 227 14.80 13.94 2.18
N GLY A 228 13.49 13.64 2.24
CA GLY A 228 12.59 13.65 1.07
C GLY A 228 13.05 12.72 -0.07
N PRO A 229 12.22 12.42 -1.07
CA PRO A 229 12.76 12.04 -2.37
C PRO A 229 13.45 13.27 -2.95
N ARG A 230 14.79 13.31 -2.94
CA ARG A 230 15.50 14.38 -3.64
C ARG A 230 15.41 14.08 -5.14
N ARG A 231 15.15 15.12 -5.95
CA ARG A 231 14.99 15.01 -7.42
C ARG A 231 16.27 14.56 -8.15
N ASP A 232 17.40 14.52 -7.47
CA ASP A 232 18.73 14.23 -8.01
C ASP A 232 19.14 12.75 -7.88
N GLU A 233 18.31 11.89 -7.29
CA GLU A 233 18.58 10.44 -7.16
C GLU A 233 17.63 9.56 -7.99
N SER A 234 17.18 10.04 -9.16
CA SER A 234 16.43 9.24 -10.15
C SER A 234 17.31 8.80 -11.32
#